data_AF-A0A6J7SKR3-F1
#
_entry.id   AF-A0A6J7SKR3-F1
#
_cell.length_a   1.000
_cell.length_b   1.000
_cell.length_c   1.000
_cell.angle_alpha   90.00
_cell.angle_beta   90.00
_cell.angle_gamma   90.00
#
_symmetry.space_group_name_H-M   'P 1'
#
loop_
_entity.id
_entity.type
_entity.pdbx_description
1 polymer ?
#
loop_
_entity_poly.entity_id
_entity_poly.type
_entity_poly.pdbx_seq_one_letter_code
_entity_poly.pdbx_strand_id
1 'polypeptide(L)' 'MLSLPVVDANNRLLGAITVDDVLDHLLPANWRHDHREKSPVEYKEG' A
#
# COMPACT_ATOMS: atom_id res chain seq x y z
N MET A 1 8.44 3.84 -4.66
CA MET A 1 8.04 2.49 -4.21
C MET A 1 8.94 2.13 -3.03
N LEU A 2 8.36 1.84 -1.86
CA LEU A 2 9.09 1.53 -0.63
C LEU A 2 8.96 0.03 -0.34
N SER A 3 10.08 -0.64 -0.07
CA SER A 3 10.13 -2.06 0.30
C SER A 3 10.94 -2.29 1.56
N LEU A 4 10.58 -3.36 2.29
CA LEU A 4 11.26 -3.81 3.50
C LEU A 4 11.81 -5.23 3.31
N PRO A 5 13.05 -5.51 3.75
CA PRO A 5 13.60 -6.85 3.68
C PRO A 5 12.99 -7.75 4.75
N VAL A 6 12.73 -9.00 4.39
CA VAL A 6 12.33 -10.07 5.31
C VAL A 6 13.55 -10.94 5.56
N VAL A 7 13.93 -11.10 6.83
CA VAL A 7 15.11 -11.85 7.25
C VAL A 7 14.77 -12.97 8.24
N ASP A 8 15.61 -14.00 8.30
CA ASP A 8 15.56 -15.01 9.35
C ASP A 8 16.18 -14.52 10.67
N ALA A 9 16.16 -15.37 11.71
CA ALA A 9 16.73 -15.07 13.02
C ALA A 9 18.26 -14.85 13.01
N ASN A 10 18.95 -15.24 11.93
CA ASN A 10 20.39 -15.03 11.73
C ASN A 10 20.67 -13.81 10.83
N ASN A 11 19.66 -12.96 10.58
CA ASN A 11 19.71 -11.80 9.67
C ASN A 11 20.01 -12.17 8.20
N ARG A 12 19.68 -13.38 7.76
CA ARG A 12 19.81 -13.77 6.35
C ARG A 12 18.57 -13.37 5.59
N LEU A 13 18.75 -12.80 4.39
CA LEU A 13 17.67 -12.34 3.53
C LEU A 13 16.84 -13.52 3.00
N LEU A 14 15.54 -13.48 3.28
CA LEU A 14 14.54 -14.43 2.76
C LEU A 14 13.79 -13.83 1.56
N GLY A 15 13.65 -12.50 1.52
CA GLY A 15 12.97 -11.79 0.44
C GLY A 15 12.72 -10.32 0.78
N ALA A 16 11.87 -9.66 0.00
CA ALA A 16 11.42 -8.29 0.28
C ALA A 16 9.91 -8.21 0.11
N ILE A 17 9.26 -7.39 0.94
CA ILE A 17 7.83 -7.08 0.87
C ILE A 17 7.64 -5.60 0.58
N THR A 18 6.63 -5.26 -0.23
CA THR A 18 6.31 -3.87 -0.56
C THR A 18 5.17 -3.33 0.30
N VAL A 19 5.08 -2.01 0.41
CA VAL A 19 3.95 -1.37 1.11
C VAL A 19 2.61 -1.74 0.46
N ASP A 20 2.57 -1.86 -0.87
CA ASP A 20 1.35 -2.22 -1.61
C ASP A 20 0.86 -3.63 -1.25
N ASP A 21 1.77 -4.60 -1.08
CA ASP A 21 1.40 -5.96 -0.64
C ASP A 21 0.69 -5.94 0.71
N VAL A 22 1.21 -5.19 1.69
CA VAL A 22 0.61 -5.11 3.03
C VAL A 22 -0.76 -4.43 2.98
N LEU A 23 -0.89 -3.34 2.21
CA LEU A 23 -2.16 -2.63 2.05
C LEU A 23 -3.23 -3.51 1.38
N ASP A 24 -2.85 -4.31 0.37
CA ASP A 24 -3.77 -5.23 -0.30
C ASP A 24 -4.26 -6.37 0.60
N HIS A 25 -3.50 -6.75 1.65
CA HIS A 25 -3.89 -7.79 2.60
C HIS A 25 -4.70 -7.27 3.81
N LEU A 26 -4.50 -6.01 4.20
CA LEU A 26 -5.15 -5.42 5.38
C LEU A 26 -6.46 -4.70 5.05
N LEU A 27 -6.58 -4.20 3.81
CA LEU A 27 -7.73 -3.41 3.41
C LEU A 27 -8.81 -4.29 2.78
N PRO A 28 -10.09 -3.88 2.90
CA PRO A 28 -11.18 -4.58 2.23
C PRO A 28 -10.95 -4.73 0.73
N ALA A 29 -11.56 -5.75 0.12
CA ALA A 29 -11.59 -5.88 -1.33
C ALA A 29 -12.07 -4.56 -1.96
N ASN A 30 -11.43 -4.15 -3.07
CA ASN A 30 -11.71 -2.91 -3.80
C ASN A 30 -11.38 -1.58 -3.08
N TRP A 31 -10.59 -1.59 -2.00
CA TRP A 31 -10.18 -0.36 -1.29
C TRP A 31 -9.64 0.77 -2.19
N ARG A 32 -8.99 0.44 -3.30
CA ARG A 32 -8.44 1.39 -4.28
C ARG A 32 -9.51 2.13 -5.10
N HIS A 33 -10.71 1.56 -5.23
CA HIS A 33 -11.84 2.20 -5.93
C HIS A 33 -12.59 3.13 -4.98
N ASP A 34 -12.87 2.66 -3.75
CA ASP A 34 -13.54 3.44 -2.70
C ASP A 34 -12.80 4.73 -2.34
N HIS A 35 -11.46 4.72 -2.40
CA HIS A 35 -10.68 5.92 -2.10
C HIS A 35 -10.86 7.04 -3.16
N ARG A 36 -11.08 6.68 -4.43
CA ARG A 36 -11.26 7.65 -5.52
C ARG A 36 -12.64 8.30 -5.53
N GLU A 37 -13.67 7.59 -5.08
CA GLU A 37 -15.02 8.16 -4.98
C GLU A 37 -15.19 9.12 -3.80
N LYS A 38 -14.34 9.00 -2.76
CA LYS A 38 -14.46 9.79 -1.52
C LYS A 38 -13.53 11.00 -1.46
N SER A 39 -12.67 11.23 -2.44
CA SER A 39 -11.82 12.41 -2.52
C SER A 39 -12.58 13.57 -3.19
N PRO A 40 -12.98 14.63 -2.47
CA PRO A 40 -13.58 15.81 -3.08
C PRO A 40 -12.44 16.63 -3.69
N VAL A 41 -12.11 16.38 -4.96
CA VAL A 41 -11.31 17.33 -5.73
C VAL A 41 -12.23 18.45 -6.19
N GLU A 42 -12.40 19.44 -5.31
CA GLU A 42 -13.09 20.69 -5.63
C GLU A 42 -12.14 21.54 -6.49
N TYR A 43 -12.31 21.47 -7.82
CA TYR A 43 -11.64 22.39 -8.73
C TYR A 43 -12.31 23.76 -8.58
N LYS A 44 -11.63 24.71 -7.93
CA LYS A 44 -12.07 26.10 -7.93
C LYS A 44 -11.74 26.68 -9.31
N GLU A 45 -12.75 26.79 -10.16
CA GLU A 45 -12.66 27.61 -11.36
C GLU A 45 -12.40 29.06 -10.94
N GLY A 46 -11.39 29.67 -11.58
CA GLY A 46 -11.05 31.08 -11.45
C GLY A 46 -11.72 31.92 -12.54
#